data_AF-A0A5B7IFL4-F1
#
_entry.id   AF-A0A5B7IFL4-F1
#
_cell.length_a   1.000
_cell.length_b   1.000
_cell.length_c   1.000
_cell.angle_alpha   90.00
_cell.angle_beta   90.00
_cell.angle_gamma   90.00
#
_symmetry.space_group_name_H-M   'P 1'
#
loop_
_entity.id
_entity.type
_entity.pdbx_description
1 polymer ?
#
loop_
_entity_poly.entity_id
_entity_poly.type
_entity_poly.pdbx_seq_one_letter_code
_entity_poly.pdbx_strand_id
1 'polypeptide(L)'
;MDQVLETLGTEAVRGPTNLKVLSLEVLKQLFHLEVCEWGEPQELREEVVLLLELWWANTLNFSEVFKLARLPFTDIHTAALRLLTSLAHLPWGQRFICGEPGMVEYILNRTTETDKEGMEGKWALVEAIVKSSSAPSIFSEDHMAMLEKYFRQGPFYSEAQLEVALEGQE
;
A
#
# COMPACT_ATOMS: atom_id res chain seq x y z
N MET A 1 -7.75 6.39 -23.61
CA MET A 1 -7.48 5.77 -22.31
C MET A 1 -6.71 6.74 -21.42
N ASP A 2 -5.63 7.35 -21.91
CA ASP A 2 -4.84 8.36 -21.18
C ASP A 2 -5.68 9.47 -20.53
N GLN A 3 -6.58 10.11 -21.28
CA GLN A 3 -7.45 11.16 -20.73
C GLN A 3 -8.32 10.68 -19.55
N VAL A 4 -8.75 9.42 -19.55
CA VAL A 4 -9.55 8.84 -18.45
C VAL A 4 -8.66 8.63 -17.23
N LEU A 5 -7.44 8.12 -17.41
CA LEU A 5 -6.48 7.90 -16.33
C LEU A 5 -6.04 9.22 -15.69
N GLU A 6 -5.74 10.23 -16.52
CA GLU A 6 -5.40 11.58 -16.07
C GLU A 6 -6.55 12.21 -15.27
N THR A 7 -7.79 12.03 -15.73
CA THR A 7 -8.98 12.51 -15.02
C THR A 7 -9.14 11.80 -13.67
N LEU A 8 -9.03 10.46 -13.64
CA LEU A 8 -9.10 9.68 -12.39
C LEU A 8 -8.01 10.09 -11.40
N GLY A 9 -6.77 10.25 -11.86
CA GLY A 9 -5.68 10.74 -11.02
C GLY A 9 -5.93 12.15 -10.49
N THR A 10 -6.43 13.05 -11.34
CA THR A 10 -6.79 14.41 -10.94
C THR A 10 -7.87 14.42 -9.87
N GLU A 11 -8.94 13.64 -10.03
CA GLU A 11 -10.04 13.55 -9.06
C GLU A 11 -9.61 12.86 -7.76
N ALA A 12 -8.73 11.85 -7.80
CA ALA A 12 -8.14 11.24 -6.61
C ALA A 12 -7.39 12.28 -5.74
N VAL A 13 -6.71 13.23 -6.37
CA VAL A 13 -5.89 14.24 -5.67
C VAL A 13 -6.65 15.52 -5.35
N ARG A 14 -7.55 15.98 -6.22
CA ARG A 14 -8.17 17.31 -6.13
C ARG A 14 -9.69 17.31 -6.00
N GLY A 15 -10.33 16.16 -6.21
CA GLY A 15 -11.78 16.04 -6.12
C GLY A 15 -12.31 16.23 -4.69
N PRO A 16 -13.62 16.41 -4.52
CA PRO A 16 -14.27 16.29 -3.22
C PRO A 16 -14.11 14.87 -2.65
N THR A 17 -14.27 14.70 -1.34
CA THR A 17 -14.02 13.44 -0.61
C THR A 17 -14.61 12.21 -1.30
N ASN A 18 -15.87 12.26 -1.73
CA ASN A 18 -16.52 11.15 -2.41
C ASN A 18 -15.86 10.80 -3.74
N LEU A 19 -15.49 11.79 -4.56
CA LEU A 19 -14.80 11.56 -5.83
C LEU A 19 -13.37 11.08 -5.63
N LYS A 20 -12.69 11.51 -4.56
CA LYS A 20 -11.38 10.98 -4.20
C LYS A 20 -11.44 9.49 -3.90
N VAL A 21 -12.35 9.09 -3.01
CA VAL A 21 -12.54 7.69 -2.62
C VAL A 21 -12.93 6.83 -3.82
N LEU A 22 -13.89 7.29 -4.64
CA LEU A 22 -14.31 6.58 -5.84
C LEU A 22 -13.18 6.43 -6.86
N SER A 23 -12.41 7.49 -7.08
CA SER A 23 -11.27 7.44 -8.02
C SER A 23 -10.20 6.48 -7.52
N LEU A 24 -9.87 6.50 -6.23
CA LEU A 24 -8.93 5.56 -5.63
C LEU A 24 -9.41 4.10 -5.74
N GLU A 25 -10.70 3.83 -5.53
CA GLU A 25 -11.25 2.48 -5.65
C GLU A 25 -11.29 1.98 -7.11
N VAL A 26 -11.57 2.87 -8.07
CA VAL A 26 -11.49 2.54 -9.50
C VAL A 26 -10.04 2.24 -9.90
N LEU A 27 -9.09 3.07 -9.48
CA LEU A 27 -7.67 2.83 -9.74
C LEU A 27 -7.21 1.53 -9.09
N LYS A 28 -7.64 1.25 -7.86
CA LYS A 28 -7.37 -0.01 -7.17
C LYS A 28 -7.83 -1.20 -8.01
N GLN A 29 -9.03 -1.16 -8.57
CA GLN A 29 -9.53 -2.24 -9.42
C GLN A 29 -8.76 -2.35 -10.74
N LEU A 30 -8.39 -1.23 -11.36
CA LEU A 30 -7.63 -1.21 -12.61
C LEU A 30 -6.23 -1.82 -12.47
N PHE A 31 -5.56 -1.54 -11.35
CA PHE A 31 -4.20 -2.01 -11.07
C PHE A 31 -4.18 -3.29 -10.22
N HIS A 32 -5.32 -3.95 -10.04
CA HIS A 32 -5.40 -5.23 -9.34
C HIS A 32 -5.09 -6.38 -10.29
N LEU A 33 -4.01 -7.11 -10.01
CA LEU A 33 -3.65 -8.31 -10.75
C LEU A 33 -3.51 -9.46 -9.76
N GLU A 34 -4.53 -10.30 -9.70
CA GLU A 34 -4.44 -11.54 -8.91
C GLU A 34 -3.51 -12.52 -9.59
N VAL A 35 -2.78 -13.28 -8.78
CA VAL A 35 -2.04 -14.44 -9.29
C VAL A 35 -3.08 -15.51 -9.62
N CYS A 36 -3.48 -15.60 -10.89
CA CYS A 36 -4.28 -16.71 -11.37
C CYS A 36 -3.47 -18.01 -11.20
N GLU A 37 -3.89 -18.88 -10.29
CA GLU A 37 -3.26 -20.20 -10.07
C GLU A 37 -3.42 -21.14 -11.28
N TRP A 38 -4.21 -20.74 -12.29
CA TRP A 38 -4.58 -21.57 -13.42
C TRP A 38 -4.33 -20.85 -14.76
N GLY A 39 -3.19 -21.13 -15.38
CA GLY A 39 -3.13 -21.32 -16.83
C GLY A 39 -2.81 -20.14 -17.75
N GLU A 40 -2.46 -18.95 -17.26
CA GLU A 40 -1.94 -17.90 -18.16
C GLU A 40 -0.46 -18.11 -18.49
N PRO A 41 -0.06 -17.95 -19.76
CA PRO A 41 1.35 -17.94 -20.13
C PRO A 41 2.09 -16.81 -19.38
N GLN A 42 3.26 -17.13 -18.82
CA GLN A 42 4.09 -16.17 -18.09
C GLN A 42 4.37 -14.89 -18.91
N GLU A 43 4.55 -15.02 -20.23
CA GLU A 43 4.79 -13.90 -21.16
C GLU A 43 3.61 -12.91 -21.20
N LEU A 44 2.37 -13.40 -21.28
CA LEU A 44 1.17 -12.55 -21.29
C LEU A 44 1.07 -11.75 -19.98
N ARG A 45 1.40 -12.38 -18.86
CA ARG A 45 1.41 -11.71 -17.55
C ARG A 45 2.45 -10.59 -17.51
N GLU A 46 3.63 -10.80 -18.06
CA GLU A 46 4.68 -9.78 -18.14
C GLU A 46 4.26 -8.60 -19.02
N GLU A 47 3.62 -8.86 -20.16
CA GLU A 47 3.07 -7.80 -21.03
C GLU A 47 2.00 -6.97 -20.32
N VAL A 48 1.09 -7.60 -19.58
CA VAL A 48 0.06 -6.89 -18.79
C VAL A 48 0.71 -6.06 -17.69
N VAL A 49 1.71 -6.58 -16.98
CA VAL A 49 2.44 -5.83 -15.95
C VAL A 49 3.10 -4.58 -16.54
N LEU A 50 3.72 -4.68 -17.71
CA LEU A 50 4.32 -3.55 -18.43
C LEU A 50 3.28 -2.54 -18.90
N LEU A 51 2.12 -3.02 -19.38
CA LEU A 51 1.01 -2.17 -19.80
C LEU A 51 0.46 -1.35 -18.62
N LEU A 52 0.28 -2.00 -17.46
CA LEU A 52 -0.14 -1.33 -16.24
C LEU A 52 0.89 -0.28 -15.78
N GLU A 53 2.20 -0.56 -15.89
CA GLU A 53 3.24 0.42 -15.58
C GLU A 53 3.16 1.65 -16.50
N LEU A 54 2.95 1.42 -17.80
CA LEU A 54 2.77 2.48 -18.79
C LEU A 54 1.54 3.34 -18.48
N TRP A 55 0.41 2.71 -18.11
CA TRP A 55 -0.81 3.42 -17.73
C TRP A 55 -0.64 4.22 -16.44
N TRP A 56 0.07 3.67 -15.46
CA TRP A 56 0.36 4.37 -14.21
C TRP A 56 1.08 5.70 -14.45
N ALA A 57 2.03 5.74 -15.39
CA ALA A 57 2.78 6.95 -15.73
C ALA A 57 1.90 8.13 -16.16
N ASN A 58 0.70 7.87 -16.70
CA ASN A 58 -0.28 8.88 -17.11
C ASN A 58 -1.43 9.07 -16.10
N THR A 59 -1.34 8.48 -14.91
CA THR A 59 -2.42 8.51 -13.91
C THR A 59 -2.16 9.56 -12.83
N LEU A 60 -1.25 9.29 -11.89
CA LEU A 60 -0.86 10.22 -10.82
C LEU A 60 0.53 9.87 -10.27
N ASN A 61 1.15 10.83 -9.59
CA ASN A 61 2.42 10.60 -8.92
C ASN A 61 2.24 9.69 -7.70
N PHE A 62 3.16 8.74 -7.51
CA PHE A 62 3.14 7.83 -6.36
C PHE A 62 3.14 8.56 -5.01
N SER A 63 3.92 9.64 -4.89
CA SER A 63 3.98 10.46 -3.68
C SER A 63 2.64 11.11 -3.32
N GLU A 64 1.74 11.34 -4.28
CA GLU A 64 0.38 11.81 -3.98
C GLU A 64 -0.47 10.71 -3.33
N VAL A 65 -0.35 9.46 -3.78
CA VAL A 65 -1.01 8.30 -3.14
C VAL A 65 -0.51 8.17 -1.70
N PHE A 66 0.79 8.30 -1.49
CA PHE A 66 1.39 8.23 -0.15
C PHE A 66 0.89 9.36 0.77
N LYS A 67 0.73 10.58 0.26
CA LYS A 67 0.10 11.68 1.01
C LYS A 67 -1.35 11.36 1.39
N LEU A 68 -2.14 10.83 0.45
CA LEU A 68 -3.53 10.46 0.69
C LEU A 68 -3.66 9.38 1.77
N ALA A 69 -2.76 8.38 1.75
CA ALA A 69 -2.65 7.34 2.78
C ALA A 69 -2.25 7.86 4.16
N ARG A 70 -1.95 9.15 4.34
CA ARG A 70 -1.57 9.74 5.63
C ARG A 70 -2.53 10.81 6.11
N LEU A 71 -3.61 11.05 5.37
CA LEU A 71 -4.62 12.03 5.76
C LEU A 71 -5.43 11.54 6.97
N PRO A 72 -5.84 12.43 7.88
CA PRO A 72 -6.71 12.09 9.00
C PRO A 72 -8.19 11.94 8.56
N PHE A 73 -8.42 11.27 7.43
CA PHE A 73 -9.74 11.01 6.86
C PHE A 73 -9.82 9.52 6.51
N THR A 74 -10.42 8.71 7.40
CA THR A 74 -10.44 7.24 7.32
C THR A 74 -10.85 6.72 5.93
N ASP A 75 -11.88 7.30 5.31
CA ASP A 75 -12.33 6.86 3.98
C ASP A 75 -11.27 7.03 2.89
N ILE A 76 -10.59 8.19 2.86
CA ILE A 76 -9.56 8.49 1.85
C ILE A 76 -8.29 7.70 2.14
N HIS A 77 -7.87 7.70 3.40
CA HIS A 77 -6.69 6.99 3.88
C HIS A 77 -6.79 5.49 3.57
N THR A 78 -7.91 4.86 3.93
CA THR A 78 -8.14 3.43 3.71
C THR A 78 -8.21 3.11 2.21
N ALA A 79 -8.86 3.96 1.41
CA ALA A 79 -8.90 3.78 -0.05
C ALA A 79 -7.50 3.87 -0.67
N ALA A 80 -6.66 4.79 -0.20
CA ALA A 80 -5.28 4.92 -0.65
C ALA A 80 -4.42 3.70 -0.24
N LEU A 81 -4.59 3.19 0.99
CA LEU A 81 -3.93 1.94 1.42
C LEU A 81 -4.32 0.76 0.53
N ARG A 82 -5.60 0.62 0.15
CA ARG A 82 -6.04 -0.44 -0.77
C ARG A 82 -5.42 -0.32 -2.15
N LEU A 83 -5.30 0.90 -2.70
CA LEU A 83 -4.59 1.12 -3.96
C LEU A 83 -3.11 0.73 -3.83
N LEU A 84 -2.44 1.15 -2.76
CA LEU A 84 -1.05 0.75 -2.48
C LEU A 84 -0.89 -0.77 -2.40
N THR A 85 -1.85 -1.47 -1.78
CA THR A 85 -1.85 -2.94 -1.73
C THR A 85 -1.94 -3.56 -3.12
N SER A 86 -2.83 -3.07 -3.99
CA SER A 86 -2.89 -3.56 -5.38
C SER A 86 -1.59 -3.30 -6.13
N LEU A 87 -0.97 -2.13 -5.95
CA LEU A 87 0.35 -1.82 -6.52
C LEU A 87 1.46 -2.71 -5.95
N ALA A 88 1.38 -3.11 -4.69
CA ALA A 88 2.36 -3.99 -4.06
C ALA A 88 2.40 -5.42 -4.64
N HIS A 89 1.36 -5.83 -5.37
CA HIS A 89 1.39 -7.09 -6.13
C HIS A 89 2.19 -6.99 -7.45
N LEU A 90 2.53 -5.78 -7.88
CA LEU A 90 3.24 -5.51 -9.12
C LEU A 90 4.72 -5.18 -8.82
N PRO A 91 5.70 -5.80 -9.52
CA PRO A 91 7.12 -5.53 -9.27
C PRO A 91 7.51 -4.05 -9.40
N TRP A 92 6.93 -3.32 -10.35
CA TRP A 92 7.19 -1.89 -10.49
C TRP A 92 6.55 -1.07 -9.35
N GLY A 93 5.37 -1.48 -8.86
CA GLY A 93 4.72 -0.83 -7.72
C GLY A 93 5.52 -1.02 -6.44
N GLN A 94 6.11 -2.20 -6.24
CA GLN A 94 7.06 -2.48 -5.16
C GLN A 94 8.30 -1.57 -5.22
N ARG A 95 8.83 -1.28 -6.42
CA ARG A 95 9.96 -0.34 -6.57
C ARG A 95 9.58 1.07 -6.15
N PHE A 96 8.36 1.53 -6.47
CA PHE A 96 7.87 2.81 -5.96
C PHE A 96 7.71 2.81 -4.44
N ILE A 97 7.14 1.74 -3.85
CA ILE A 97 7.00 1.62 -2.39
C ILE A 97 8.36 1.63 -1.69
N CYS A 98 9.33 0.88 -2.20
CA CYS A 98 10.68 0.82 -1.63
C CYS A 98 11.47 2.12 -1.86
N GLY A 99 11.22 2.82 -2.97
CA GLY A 99 11.94 4.03 -3.36
C GLY A 99 11.37 5.33 -2.79
N GLU A 100 10.11 5.35 -2.35
CA GLU A 100 9.47 6.53 -1.78
C GLU A 100 10.00 6.81 -0.35
N PRO A 101 10.63 7.97 -0.10
CA PRO A 101 11.21 8.27 1.21
C PRO A 101 10.19 8.22 2.36
N GLY A 102 10.51 7.48 3.42
CA GLY A 102 9.65 7.37 4.60
C GLY A 102 8.49 6.38 4.44
N MET A 103 8.33 5.73 3.29
CA MET A 103 7.23 4.82 3.02
C MET A 103 7.34 3.54 3.84
N VAL A 104 8.52 2.90 3.85
CA VAL A 104 8.75 1.66 4.61
C VAL A 104 8.61 1.91 6.12
N GLU A 105 9.18 3.02 6.62
CA GLU A 105 9.05 3.45 8.00
C GLU A 105 7.61 3.76 8.38
N TYR A 106 6.86 4.41 7.48
CA TYR A 106 5.44 4.63 7.67
C TYR A 106 4.71 3.29 7.78
N ILE A 107 4.86 2.38 6.82
CA ILE A 107 4.14 1.08 6.82
C ILE A 107 4.42 0.29 8.10
N LEU A 108 5.67 0.25 8.55
CA LEU A 108 6.08 -0.47 9.76
C LEU A 108 5.67 0.23 11.05
N ASN A 109 5.41 1.55 11.02
CA ASN A 109 4.99 2.29 12.19
C ASN A 109 3.50 2.09 12.48
N ARG A 110 3.22 1.33 13.55
CA ARG A 110 1.87 1.03 14.04
C ARG A 110 1.17 2.24 14.67
N THR A 111 1.92 3.20 15.20
CA THR A 111 1.34 4.35 15.92
C THR A 111 0.66 5.36 15.00
N THR A 112 0.78 5.22 13.68
CA THR A 112 0.10 6.13 12.75
C THR A 112 -1.33 5.71 12.46
N GLU A 113 -1.76 4.54 12.95
CA GLU A 113 -3.11 4.01 12.76
C GLU A 113 -3.83 3.97 14.10
N THR A 114 -5.02 4.58 14.16
CA THR A 114 -5.83 4.68 15.38
C THR A 114 -7.16 3.93 15.28
N ASP A 115 -7.52 3.48 14.09
CA ASP A 115 -8.74 2.73 13.81
C ASP A 115 -8.43 1.35 13.21
N LYS A 116 -9.45 0.49 13.21
CA LYS A 116 -9.32 -0.91 12.77
C LYS A 116 -8.98 -0.98 11.28
N GLU A 117 -9.66 -0.17 10.48
CA GLU A 117 -9.57 -0.14 9.03
C GLU A 117 -8.16 0.20 8.56
N GLY A 118 -7.51 1.18 9.20
CA GLY A 118 -6.14 1.55 8.91
C GLY A 118 -5.11 0.51 9.35
N MET A 119 -5.30 -0.10 10.53
CA MET A 119 -4.46 -1.21 11.00
C MET A 119 -4.53 -2.42 10.06
N GLU A 120 -5.73 -2.82 9.66
CA GLU A 120 -5.95 -3.90 8.69
C GLU A 120 -5.40 -3.54 7.31
N GLY A 121 -5.60 -2.30 6.86
CA GLY A 121 -5.10 -1.81 5.58
C GLY A 121 -3.58 -1.86 5.47
N LYS A 122 -2.87 -1.40 6.50
CA LYS A 122 -1.40 -1.49 6.55
C LYS A 122 -0.92 -2.93 6.59
N TRP A 123 -1.55 -3.77 7.40
CA TRP A 123 -1.18 -5.17 7.45
C TRP A 123 -1.40 -5.87 6.11
N ALA A 124 -2.49 -5.58 5.40
CA ALA A 124 -2.75 -6.10 4.06
C ALA A 124 -1.69 -5.65 3.04
N LEU A 125 -1.24 -4.40 3.12
CA LEU A 125 -0.14 -3.91 2.30
C LEU A 125 1.17 -4.67 2.59
N VAL A 126 1.51 -4.88 3.87
CA VAL A 126 2.69 -5.68 4.24
C VAL A 126 2.56 -7.12 3.79
N GLU A 127 1.39 -7.73 3.96
CA GLU A 127 1.10 -9.09 3.49
C GLU A 127 1.32 -9.22 1.98
N ALA A 128 0.82 -8.26 1.18
CA ALA A 128 1.01 -8.26 -0.26
C ALA A 128 2.49 -8.22 -0.67
N ILE A 129 3.31 -7.44 0.05
CA ILE A 129 4.76 -7.38 -0.17
C ILE A 129 5.42 -8.71 0.21
N VAL A 130 5.18 -9.20 1.44
CA VAL A 130 5.83 -10.41 1.98
C VAL A 130 5.48 -11.66 1.17
N LYS A 131 4.24 -11.77 0.67
CA LYS A 131 3.81 -12.91 -0.15
C LYS A 131 4.26 -12.82 -1.61
N SER A 132 4.82 -11.70 -2.04
CA SER A 132 5.23 -11.53 -3.44
C SER A 132 6.60 -12.15 -3.71
N SER A 133 6.68 -12.95 -4.78
CA SER A 133 7.95 -13.56 -5.21
C SER A 133 8.97 -12.56 -5.72
N SER A 134 8.56 -11.35 -6.13
CA SER A 134 9.47 -10.30 -6.59
C SER A 134 10.01 -9.41 -5.47
N ALA A 135 9.39 -9.39 -4.29
CA ALA A 135 9.79 -8.50 -3.21
C ALA A 135 11.24 -8.72 -2.72
N PRO A 136 11.75 -9.96 -2.56
CA PRO A 136 13.12 -10.19 -2.09
C PRO A 136 14.22 -9.63 -3.01
N SER A 137 13.94 -9.39 -4.29
CA SER A 137 14.90 -8.78 -5.23
C SER A 137 14.80 -7.25 -5.30
N ILE A 138 13.77 -6.66 -4.68
CA ILE A 138 13.48 -5.23 -4.71
C ILE A 138 13.77 -4.55 -3.36
N PHE A 139 13.40 -5.20 -2.27
CA PHE A 139 13.64 -4.71 -0.91
C PHE A 139 14.98 -5.26 -0.38
N SER A 140 15.63 -4.51 0.52
CA SER A 140 16.82 -5.01 1.22
C SER A 140 16.45 -6.18 2.16
N GLU A 141 17.44 -7.02 2.49
CA GLU A 141 17.25 -8.11 3.45
C GLU A 141 16.72 -7.60 4.80
N ASP A 142 17.23 -6.46 5.28
CA ASP A 142 16.76 -5.82 6.52
C ASP A 142 15.29 -5.37 6.41
N HIS A 143 14.90 -4.74 5.31
CA HIS A 143 13.51 -4.35 5.07
C HIS A 143 12.60 -5.58 5.05
N MET A 144 12.98 -6.64 4.34
CA MET A 144 12.20 -7.88 4.28
C MET A 144 12.05 -8.53 5.65
N ALA A 145 13.13 -8.62 6.45
CA ALA A 145 13.06 -9.18 7.79
C ALA A 145 12.10 -8.40 8.72
N MET A 146 12.10 -7.06 8.62
CA MET A 146 11.18 -6.21 9.38
C MET A 146 9.72 -6.37 8.91
N LEU A 147 9.48 -6.40 7.60
CA LEU A 147 8.16 -6.61 7.01
C LEU A 147 7.58 -7.98 7.39
N GLU A 148 8.39 -9.04 7.32
CA GLU A 148 7.97 -10.37 7.76
C GLU A 148 7.65 -10.43 9.25
N LYS A 149 8.44 -9.76 10.10
CA LYS A 149 8.15 -9.66 11.54
C LYS A 149 6.80 -8.96 11.75
N TYR A 150 6.57 -7.84 11.07
CA TYR A 150 5.30 -7.10 11.14
C TYR A 150 4.13 -7.98 10.69
N PHE A 151 4.29 -8.69 9.57
CA PHE A 151 3.27 -9.60 9.03
C PHE A 151 2.89 -10.69 10.04
N ARG A 152 3.89 -11.39 10.61
CA ARG A 152 3.69 -12.48 11.60
C ARG A 152 3.01 -12.00 12.88
N GLN A 153 3.23 -10.74 13.28
CA GLN A 153 2.59 -10.15 14.46
C GLN A 153 1.09 -9.89 14.29
N GLY A 154 0.62 -9.66 13.05
CA GLY A 154 -0.77 -9.34 12.77
C GLY A 154 -1.12 -7.85 12.86
N PRO A 155 -2.34 -7.46 12.45
CA PRO A 155 -2.76 -6.06 12.39
C PRO A 155 -2.90 -5.39 13.76
N PHE A 156 -3.37 -6.13 14.77
CA PHE A 156 -3.68 -5.59 16.11
C PHE A 156 -2.57 -5.77 17.15
N TYR A 157 -1.36 -6.15 16.72
CA TYR A 157 -0.24 -6.26 17.65
C TYR A 157 0.13 -4.89 18.20
N SER A 158 0.25 -4.80 19.52
CA SER A 158 0.81 -3.66 20.24
C SER A 158 1.93 -4.18 21.14
N GLU A 159 3.08 -3.51 21.14
CA GLU A 159 4.09 -3.79 22.16
C GLU A 159 3.50 -3.38 23.51
N ALA A 160 3.42 -4.32 24.45
CA ALA A 160 3.00 -4.00 25.80
C ALA A 160 3.96 -2.94 26.36
N GLN A 161 3.49 -1.69 26.46
CA GLN A 161 4.15 -0.71 27.28
C GLN A 161 4.04 -1.21 28.71
N LEU A 162 5.15 -1.69 29.27
CA LEU A 162 5.29 -1.85 30.70
C LEU A 162 5.18 -0.45 31.31
N GLU A 163 3.96 0.01 31.56
CA GLU A 163 3.70 1.06 32.53
C GLU A 163 4.12 0.50 33.88
N VAL A 164 5.41 0.66 34.21
CA VAL A 164 5.89 0.51 35.57
C VAL A 164 5.30 1.70 36.32
N ALA A 165 4.10 1.53 36.87
CA ALA A 165 3.59 2.37 37.91
C ALA A 165 4.56 2.23 39.09
N LEU A 166 5.53 3.14 39.17
CA LEU A 166 6.23 3.45 40.41
C LEU A 166 5.18 4.11 41.33
N GLU A 167 4.31 3.29 41.92
CA GLU A 167 3.73 3.62 43.21
C GLU A 167 4.90 3.68 44.20
N GLY A 168 5.48 4.88 44.32
CA GLY A 168 6.29 5.24 45.47
C GLY A 168 5.41 5.12 46.71
N GLN A 169 5.55 3.99 47.39
CA GLN A 169 5.06 3.76 48.74
C GLN A 169 5.76 4.73 49.71
N GLU A 170 4.92 5.36 50.54
CA GLU A 170 5.18 6.06 51.83
C GLU A 170 5.97 7.37 51.86
#